data_AF-A0A8C1V2G0-F1
#
_entry.id   AF-A0A8C1V2G0-F1
#
_cell.length_a   1.000
_cell.length_b   1.000
_cell.length_c   1.000
_cell.angle_alpha   90.00
_cell.angle_beta   90.00
_cell.angle_gamma   90.00
#
_symmetry.space_group_name_H-M   'P 1'
#
loop_
_entity.id
_entity.type
_entity.pdbx_description
1 polymer ?
#
loop_
_entity_poly.entity_id
_entity_poly.type
_entity_poly.pdbx_seq_one_letter_code
_entity_poly.pdbx_strand_id
1 'polypeptide(L)'
;MNIYGQGNNALLHGLQVTIEAQGLESLIAATPDEGEEELESFAGMSALLFDVQLRPVTFFKGYSDLMSKMFSMSGDPISVVKGLILLTDHSQVIPLQSGLRASAEFQGGLAIDISGGMEFSLWYRESKTSVNNRSFKVLVESMEPDSLM
;
A
#
# COMPACT_ATOMS: atom_id res chain seq x y z
N MET A 1 2.98 9.57 -4.49
CA MET A 1 4.32 8.95 -4.68
C MET A 1 4.13 7.69 -5.49
N ASN A 2 4.91 7.51 -6.56
CA ASN A 2 4.76 6.38 -7.48
C ASN A 2 6.08 5.61 -7.58
N ILE A 3 6.01 4.29 -7.55
CA ILE A 3 7.13 3.35 -7.65
C ILE A 3 6.86 2.40 -8.80
N TYR A 4 7.76 2.40 -9.78
CA TYR A 4 7.69 1.55 -10.95
C TYR A 4 8.81 0.51 -10.93
N GLY A 5 8.49 -0.71 -11.38
CA GLY A 5 9.47 -1.74 -11.72
C GLY A 5 9.59 -1.86 -13.23
N GLN A 6 10.81 -2.05 -13.73
CA GLN A 6 11.06 -2.27 -15.16
C GLN A 6 11.87 -3.55 -15.35
N GLY A 7 11.46 -4.40 -16.29
CA GLY A 7 12.19 -5.62 -16.66
C GLY A 7 11.76 -6.11 -18.03
N ASN A 8 12.70 -6.57 -18.86
CA ASN A 8 12.44 -7.10 -20.22
C ASN A 8 11.46 -6.26 -21.06
N ASN A 9 11.64 -4.93 -21.05
CA ASN A 9 10.78 -3.98 -21.75
C ASN A 9 9.31 -3.91 -21.28
N ALA A 10 8.98 -4.56 -20.16
CA ALA A 10 7.73 -4.38 -19.43
C ALA A 10 7.92 -3.38 -18.29
N LEU A 11 6.92 -2.53 -18.10
CA LEU A 11 6.78 -1.60 -16.98
C LEU A 11 5.64 -2.10 -16.09
N LEU A 12 5.91 -2.19 -14.79
CA LEU A 12 4.96 -2.61 -13.77
C LEU A 12 4.78 -1.45 -12.80
N HIS A 13 3.53 -1.02 -12.59
CA HIS A 13 3.26 -0.04 -11.55
C HIS A 13 3.24 -0.74 -10.19
N GLY A 14 4.39 -0.78 -9.54
CA GLY A 14 4.61 -1.57 -8.33
C GLY A 14 3.80 -1.05 -7.15
N LEU A 15 3.93 0.24 -6.82
CA LEU A 15 3.20 0.87 -5.72
C LEU A 15 2.96 2.34 -6.01
N GLN A 16 1.74 2.81 -5.84
CA GLN A 16 1.41 4.22 -5.74
C GLN A 16 0.67 4.48 -4.43
N VAL A 17 1.03 5.57 -3.77
CA VAL A 17 0.32 6.09 -2.60
C VAL A 17 0.01 7.56 -2.87
N THR A 18 -1.27 7.90 -2.78
CA THR A 18 -1.79 9.26 -2.91
C THR A 18 -2.48 9.64 -1.61
N ILE A 19 -2.10 10.78 -1.05
CA ILE A 19 -2.79 11.38 0.10
C ILE A 19 -3.54 12.59 -0.42
N GLU A 20 -4.82 12.65 -0.12
CA GLU A 20 -5.71 13.74 -0.52
C GLU A 20 -6.19 14.42 0.76
N ALA A 21 -6.10 15.74 0.80
CA ALA A 21 -6.65 16.54 1.88
C ALA A 21 -7.25 17.83 1.33
N GLN A 22 -8.36 18.27 1.93
CA GLN A 22 -9.16 19.42 1.49
C GLN A 22 -9.76 20.10 2.72
N GLY A 23 -9.93 21.43 2.69
CA GLY A 23 -10.63 22.16 3.76
C GLY A 23 -9.94 22.04 5.13
N LEU A 24 -8.62 21.91 5.15
CA LEU A 24 -7.78 21.91 6.36
C LEU A 24 -7.41 23.34 6.80
N GLU A 25 -7.54 24.30 5.89
CA GLU A 25 -7.16 25.71 6.03
C GLU A 25 -7.97 26.37 7.15
N SER A 26 -9.28 26.07 7.19
CA SER A 26 -10.20 26.52 8.25
C SER A 26 -9.80 26.02 9.65
N LEU A 27 -9.09 24.89 9.74
CA LEU A 27 -8.67 24.29 11.02
C LEU A 27 -7.43 24.95 11.61
N ILE A 28 -6.57 25.52 10.76
CA ILE A 28 -5.32 26.19 11.18
C ILE A 28 -5.45 27.72 11.20
N ALA A 29 -6.68 28.23 11.10
CA ALA A 29 -7.01 29.65 10.96
C ALA A 29 -6.30 30.31 9.76
N ALA A 30 -6.09 29.54 8.69
CA ALA A 30 -5.67 30.06 7.39
C ALA A 30 -6.90 30.42 6.55
N THR A 31 -6.75 31.41 5.67
CA THR A 31 -7.78 31.74 4.69
C THR A 31 -7.77 30.65 3.60
N PRO A 32 -8.89 29.95 3.37
CA PRO A 32 -9.02 29.04 2.23
C PRO A 32 -8.90 29.80 0.90
N ASP A 33 -8.49 29.11 -0.16
CA ASP A 33 -8.40 29.69 -1.50
C ASP A 33 -9.80 30.01 -2.06
N GLU A 34 -9.88 30.94 -3.03
CA GLU A 34 -11.16 31.37 -3.62
C GLU A 34 -11.93 30.17 -4.21
N GLY A 35 -13.09 29.85 -3.62
CA GLY A 35 -13.93 28.71 -4.00
C GLY A 35 -13.82 27.49 -3.09
N GLU A 36 -12.91 27.49 -2.11
CA GLU A 36 -12.72 26.40 -1.14
C GLU A 36 -13.36 26.70 0.24
N GLU A 37 -14.00 27.87 0.41
CA GLU A 37 -14.62 28.32 1.66
C GLU A 37 -15.75 27.41 2.18
N GLU A 38 -16.46 26.72 1.28
CA GLU A 38 -17.55 25.79 1.63
C GLU A 38 -17.13 24.31 1.61
N LEU A 39 -15.86 24.01 1.32
CA LEU A 39 -15.40 22.63 1.27
C LEU A 39 -15.38 22.00 2.67
N GLU A 40 -16.06 20.87 2.79
CA GLU A 40 -16.04 20.06 4.01
C GLU A 40 -14.62 19.49 4.21
N SER A 41 -14.07 19.64 5.42
CA SER A 41 -12.73 19.12 5.75
C SER A 41 -12.64 17.62 5.47
N PHE A 42 -11.75 17.22 4.58
CA PHE A 42 -11.56 15.83 4.19
C PHE A 42 -10.09 15.47 4.18
N ALA A 43 -9.76 14.27 4.66
CA ALA A 43 -8.49 13.65 4.33
C ALA A 43 -8.66 12.15 4.08
N GLY A 44 -7.98 11.66 3.05
CA GLY A 44 -7.99 10.26 2.67
C GLY A 44 -6.67 9.83 2.06
N MET A 45 -6.52 8.52 1.95
CA MET A 45 -5.40 7.89 1.27
C MET A 45 -5.93 6.87 0.26
N SER A 46 -5.43 6.93 -0.96
CA SER A 46 -5.62 5.89 -1.97
C SER A 46 -4.27 5.25 -2.30
N ALA A 47 -4.30 3.94 -2.55
CA ALA A 47 -3.10 3.19 -2.89
C ALA A 47 -3.37 2.28 -4.07
N LEU A 48 -2.37 2.10 -4.91
CA LEU A 48 -2.36 1.16 -6.04
C LEU A 48 -1.17 0.23 -5.85
N LEU A 49 -1.37 -1.07 -6.03
CA LEU A 49 -0.35 -2.10 -5.81
C LEU A 49 -0.37 -3.06 -7.01
N PHE A 50 0.74 -3.20 -7.72
CA PHE A 50 0.86 -4.01 -8.95
C PHE A 50 -0.27 -3.76 -9.94
N ASP A 51 -0.49 -2.50 -10.32
CA ASP A 51 -1.56 -2.04 -11.21
C ASP A 51 -3.00 -2.28 -10.69
N VAL A 52 -3.18 -2.76 -9.45
CA VAL A 52 -4.48 -2.92 -8.80
C VAL A 52 -4.76 -1.74 -7.87
N GLN A 53 -5.82 -0.98 -8.16
CA GLN A 53 -6.30 0.09 -7.29
C GLN A 53 -6.96 -0.50 -6.04
N LEU A 54 -6.41 -0.19 -4.87
CA LEU A 54 -6.97 -0.61 -3.58
C LEU A 54 -8.10 0.34 -3.15
N ARG A 55 -9.00 -0.17 -2.30
CA ARG A 55 -10.08 0.63 -1.72
C ARG A 55 -9.48 1.80 -0.93
N PRO A 56 -9.84 3.06 -1.26
CA PRO A 56 -9.37 4.22 -0.51
C PRO A 56 -9.80 4.15 0.95
N VAL A 57 -8.95 4.65 1.84
CA VAL A 57 -9.24 4.77 3.26
C VAL A 57 -9.38 6.24 3.60
N THR A 58 -10.52 6.60 4.18
CA THR A 58 -10.79 7.95 4.66
C THR A 58 -10.25 8.09 6.08
N PHE A 59 -9.33 9.03 6.29
CA PHE A 59 -8.86 9.36 7.62
C PHE A 59 -9.92 10.12 8.38
N PHE A 60 -10.51 11.15 7.80
CA PHE A 60 -11.67 11.83 8.37
C PHE A 60 -12.51 12.49 7.28
N LYS A 61 -13.79 12.68 7.57
CA LYS A 61 -14.70 13.48 6.75
C LYS A 61 -15.57 14.38 7.62
N GLY A 62 -15.43 15.68 7.42
CA GLY A 62 -16.09 16.72 8.19
C GLY A 62 -15.38 17.06 9.50
N TYR A 63 -15.67 18.25 10.02
CA TYR A 63 -15.11 18.76 11.26
C TYR A 63 -15.42 17.86 12.46
N SER A 64 -16.65 17.34 12.53
CA SER A 64 -17.08 16.49 13.65
C SER A 64 -16.28 15.17 13.72
N ASP A 65 -16.04 14.51 12.58
CA ASP A 65 -15.27 13.27 12.53
C ASP A 65 -13.79 13.53 12.81
N LEU A 66 -13.25 14.64 12.28
CA LEU A 66 -11.89 15.09 12.60
C LEU A 66 -11.71 15.31 14.10
N MET A 67 -12.62 16.06 14.74
CA MET A 67 -12.53 16.32 16.17
C MET A 67 -12.68 15.02 16.97
N SER A 68 -13.61 14.14 16.58
CA SER A 68 -13.75 12.82 17.20
C SER A 68 -12.44 12.03 17.13
N LYS A 69 -11.79 12.00 15.97
CA LYS A 69 -10.52 11.29 15.77
C LYS A 69 -9.36 11.96 16.48
N MET A 70 -9.29 13.29 16.54
CA MET A 70 -8.25 14.01 17.29
C MET A 70 -8.32 13.67 18.79
N PHE A 71 -9.52 13.47 19.34
CA PHE A 71 -9.70 13.05 20.73
C PHE A 71 -9.54 11.53 20.95
N SER A 72 -9.83 10.69 19.95
CA SER A 72 -9.82 9.23 20.09
C SER A 72 -8.57 8.53 19.56
N MET A 73 -7.78 9.18 18.70
CA MET A 73 -6.63 8.59 18.04
C MET A 73 -5.41 8.71 18.96
N SER A 74 -5.03 7.58 19.58
CA SER A 74 -3.65 7.41 20.00
C SER A 74 -2.79 7.50 18.74
N GLY A 75 -1.62 8.14 18.78
CA GLY A 75 -0.73 8.32 17.62
C GLY A 75 -0.21 7.03 16.97
N ASP A 76 -0.84 5.89 17.24
CA ASP A 76 -0.49 4.58 16.72
C ASP A 76 -0.81 4.47 15.22
N PRO A 77 0.10 3.92 14.41
CA PRO A 77 -0.13 3.70 12.99
C PRO A 77 -1.33 2.76 12.74
N ILE A 78 -2.29 3.20 11.95
CA ILE A 78 -3.43 2.37 11.52
C ILE A 78 -3.00 1.58 10.28
N SER A 79 -3.14 0.26 10.31
CA SER A 79 -2.91 -0.59 9.12
C SER A 79 -4.02 -0.33 8.10
N VAL A 80 -3.65 0.12 6.90
CA VAL A 80 -4.55 0.46 5.80
C VAL A 80 -4.67 -0.72 4.85
N VAL A 81 -3.55 -1.38 4.56
CA VAL A 81 -3.50 -2.53 3.66
C VAL A 81 -2.63 -3.60 4.29
N LYS A 82 -3.18 -4.78 4.49
CA LYS A 82 -2.44 -5.96 4.94
C LYS A 82 -2.85 -7.16 4.12
N GLY A 83 -1.88 -7.84 3.52
CA GLY A 83 -2.17 -8.97 2.66
C GLY A 83 -0.95 -9.80 2.30
N LEU A 84 -1.24 -11.05 1.91
CA LEU A 84 -0.30 -11.98 1.28
C LEU A 84 -0.69 -12.10 -0.19
N ILE A 85 0.27 -11.94 -1.08
CA ILE A 85 0.09 -11.94 -2.53
C ILE A 85 1.04 -12.98 -3.12
N LEU A 86 0.50 -13.94 -3.84
CA LEU A 86 1.30 -14.84 -4.68
C LEU A 86 1.59 -14.11 -5.99
N LEU A 87 2.83 -13.65 -6.16
CA LEU A 87 3.27 -12.84 -7.30
C LEU A 87 3.60 -13.70 -8.52
N THR A 88 4.28 -14.81 -8.28
CA THR A 88 4.64 -15.75 -9.35
C THR A 88 4.30 -17.14 -8.88
N ASP A 89 3.64 -17.89 -9.74
CA ASP A 89 3.44 -19.32 -9.59
C ASP A 89 3.75 -19.95 -10.96
N HIS A 90 4.92 -20.56 -11.06
CA HIS A 90 5.38 -21.19 -12.29
C HIS A 90 5.79 -22.63 -11.97
N SER A 91 5.12 -23.57 -12.61
CA SER A 91 5.46 -24.98 -12.56
C SER A 91 5.71 -25.48 -13.98
N GLN A 92 6.89 -26.06 -14.20
CA GLN A 92 7.30 -26.60 -15.49
C GLN A 92 7.78 -28.03 -15.32
N VAL A 93 7.21 -28.94 -16.11
CA VAL A 93 7.70 -30.31 -16.25
C VAL A 93 8.57 -30.38 -17.50
N ILE A 94 9.86 -30.68 -17.30
CA ILE A 94 10.86 -30.76 -18.35
C ILE A 94 11.15 -32.24 -18.64
N PRO A 95 10.85 -32.75 -19.86
CA PRO A 95 11.27 -34.07 -20.27
C PRO A 95 12.78 -34.06 -20.57
N LEU A 96 13.54 -34.87 -19.83
CA LEU A 96 14.98 -35.01 -20.04
C LEU A 96 15.26 -35.99 -21.18
N GLN A 97 16.39 -35.80 -21.88
CA GLN A 97 16.83 -36.71 -22.95
C GLN A 97 17.08 -38.15 -22.47
N SER A 98 17.27 -38.34 -21.16
CA SER A 98 17.39 -39.65 -20.52
C SER A 98 16.06 -40.42 -20.41
N GLY A 99 14.92 -39.78 -20.72
CA GLY A 99 13.57 -40.35 -20.52
C GLY A 99 12.97 -40.08 -19.14
N LEU A 100 13.74 -39.52 -18.20
CA LEU A 100 13.24 -39.04 -16.92
C LEU A 100 12.49 -37.71 -17.08
N ARG A 101 11.60 -37.40 -16.15
CA ARG A 101 10.98 -36.07 -16.05
C ARG A 101 11.65 -35.30 -14.93
N ALA A 102 11.75 -33.99 -15.07
CA ALA A 102 12.12 -33.11 -13.97
C ALA A 102 10.98 -32.11 -13.77
N SER A 103 10.58 -31.88 -12.53
CA SER A 103 9.70 -30.78 -12.17
C SER A 103 10.54 -29.61 -11.67
N ALA A 104 10.26 -28.43 -12.20
CA ALA A 104 10.77 -27.16 -11.71
C ALA A 104 9.58 -26.34 -11.23
N GLU A 105 9.55 -26.02 -9.94
CA GLU A 105 8.56 -25.16 -9.33
C GLU A 105 9.21 -23.86 -8.86
N PHE A 106 8.58 -22.75 -9.19
CA PHE A 106 9.02 -21.41 -8.85
C PHE A 106 7.83 -20.63 -8.31
N GLN A 107 7.86 -20.38 -7.00
CA GLN A 107 6.80 -19.65 -6.32
C GLN A 107 7.39 -18.38 -5.68
N GLY A 108 6.81 -17.24 -6.01
CA GLY A 108 7.14 -15.94 -5.46
C GLY A 108 5.99 -15.41 -4.61
N GLY A 109 6.21 -15.24 -3.32
CA GLY A 109 5.24 -14.66 -2.39
C GLY A 109 5.67 -13.27 -1.92
N LEU A 110 4.71 -12.39 -1.70
CA LEU A 110 4.89 -11.09 -1.09
C LEU A 110 3.89 -10.92 0.07
N ALA A 111 4.41 -10.62 1.25
CA ALA A 111 3.63 -10.04 2.32
C ALA A 111 3.79 -8.52 2.31
N ILE A 112 2.67 -7.80 2.45
CA ILE A 112 2.66 -6.34 2.56
C ILE A 112 1.81 -5.90 3.75
N ASP A 113 2.32 -4.92 4.50
CA ASP A 113 1.64 -4.19 5.57
C ASP A 113 1.95 -2.70 5.42
N ILE A 114 0.98 -1.96 4.86
CA ILE A 114 1.04 -0.50 4.75
C ILE A 114 0.21 0.06 5.91
N SER A 115 0.86 0.86 6.76
CA SER A 115 0.19 1.61 7.81
C SER A 115 0.42 3.11 7.66
N GLY A 116 -0.62 3.87 8.00
CA GLY A 116 -0.59 5.33 8.06
C GLY A 116 -0.89 5.79 9.48
N GLY A 117 -0.02 6.64 10.02
CA GLY A 117 -0.24 7.37 11.26
C GLY A 117 -0.29 8.86 10.95
N MET A 118 -1.20 9.58 11.58
CA MET A 118 -1.28 11.03 11.50
C MET A 118 -1.50 11.57 12.89
N GLU A 119 -0.58 12.42 13.32
CA GLU A 119 -0.66 13.16 14.58
C GLU A 119 -0.85 14.64 14.25
N PHE A 120 -1.81 15.28 14.91
CA PHE A 120 -2.10 16.69 14.72
C PHE A 120 -2.04 17.41 16.06
N SER A 121 -1.20 18.43 16.16
CA SER A 121 -1.08 19.28 17.34
C SER A 121 -1.47 20.71 17.01
N LEU A 122 -2.65 21.12 17.50
CA LEU A 122 -3.14 22.49 17.38
C LEU A 122 -2.31 23.50 18.19
N TRP A 123 -1.74 23.08 19.32
CA TRP A 123 -0.95 23.95 20.18
C TRP A 123 0.41 24.29 19.56
N TYR A 124 1.10 23.29 19.04
CA TYR A 124 2.38 23.47 18.35
C TYR A 124 2.19 23.85 16.88
N ARG A 125 0.96 23.80 16.36
CA ARG A 125 0.62 24.00 14.95
C ARG A 125 1.42 23.08 14.03
N GLU A 126 1.61 21.85 14.48
CA GLU A 126 2.36 20.82 13.75
C GLU A 126 1.43 19.66 13.37
N SER A 127 1.60 19.16 12.15
CA SER A 127 1.02 17.90 11.71
C SER A 127 2.14 16.95 11.32
N LYS A 128 2.18 15.79 11.96
CA LYS A 128 3.14 14.74 11.66
C LYS A 128 2.41 13.58 11.03
N THR A 129 2.63 13.38 9.73
CA THR A 129 2.12 12.22 9.01
C THR A 129 3.26 11.23 8.80
N SER A 130 3.05 9.98 9.22
CA SER A 130 3.99 8.89 9.07
C SER A 130 3.34 7.80 8.21
N VAL A 131 4.03 7.40 7.15
CA VAL A 131 3.62 6.27 6.32
C VAL A 131 4.68 5.19 6.45
N ASN A 132 4.29 4.03 6.95
CA ASN A 132 5.17 2.88 7.09
C ASN A 132 4.73 1.80 6.10
N ASN A 133 5.67 1.38 5.26
CA ASN A 133 5.47 0.28 4.33
C ASN A 133 6.43 -0.85 4.71
N ARG A 134 5.89 -1.90 5.33
CA ARG A 134 6.61 -3.17 5.49
C ARG A 134 6.25 -4.10 4.35
N SER A 135 7.27 -4.57 3.68
CA SER A 135 7.14 -5.62 2.67
C SER A 135 8.13 -6.73 2.96
N PHE A 136 7.68 -7.96 2.77
CA PHE A 136 8.52 -9.15 2.85
C PHE A 136 8.30 -9.98 1.60
N LYS A 137 9.38 -10.31 0.91
CA LYS A 137 9.34 -11.11 -0.31
C LYS A 137 10.00 -12.46 -0.02
N VAL A 138 9.34 -13.53 -0.44
CA VAL A 138 9.91 -14.87 -0.43
C VAL A 138 9.92 -15.39 -1.85
N LEU A 139 11.03 -16.03 -2.22
CA LEU A 139 11.16 -16.75 -3.46
C LEU A 139 11.56 -18.17 -3.10
N VAL A 140 10.74 -19.12 -3.54
CA VAL A 140 10.97 -20.55 -3.37
C VAL A 140 11.16 -21.15 -4.75
N GLU A 141 12.29 -21.80 -4.93
CA GLU A 141 12.58 -22.63 -6.09
C GLU A 141 12.74 -24.07 -5.62
N SER A 142 12.08 -24.99 -6.29
CA SER A 142 12.26 -26.42 -6.12
C SER A 142 12.52 -27.04 -7.48
N MET A 143 13.54 -27.89 -7.56
CA MET A 143 13.82 -28.66 -8.76
C MET A 143 14.05 -30.10 -8.37
N GLU A 144 13.12 -30.95 -8.75
CA GLU A 144 13.11 -32.36 -8.37
C GLU A 144 13.16 -33.22 -9.63
N PRO A 145 14.13 -34.14 -9.74
CA PRO A 145 14.07 -35.18 -10.73
C PRO A 145 12.95 -36.15 -10.34
N ASP A 146 12.04 -36.40 -11.27
CA ASP A 146 10.99 -37.40 -11.14
C ASP A 146 11.65 -38.78 -11.31
N SER A 147 12.25 -39.27 -10.22
CA SER A 147 12.75 -40.63 -10.14
C SER A 147 11.56 -41.57 -10.00
N LEU A 148 11.25 -42.31 -11.08
CA LEU A 148 10.41 -43.49 -10.99
C LEU A 148 10.96 -44.42 -9.89
N MET A 149 10.01 -44.96 -9.10
CA MET A 149 10.13 -46.10 -8.18
C MET A 149 11.25 -47.10 -8.51
#